data_AF-A0A3D8LFM4-F1
#
_entry.id   AF-A0A3D8LFM4-F1
#
_cell.length_a   1.000
_cell.length_b   1.000
_cell.length_c   1.000
_cell.angle_alpha   90.00
_cell.angle_beta   90.00
_cell.angle_gamma   90.00
#
_symmetry.space_group_name_H-M   'P 1'
#
loop_
_entity.id
_entity.type
_entity.pdbx_description
1 polymer ?
#
loop_
_entity_poly.entity_id
_entity_poly.type
_entity_poly.pdbx_seq_one_letter_code
_entity_poly.pdbx_strand_id
1 'polypeptide(L)'
;MQLTSEFKEAISQLPHKEKDKLLFRLLKKDPDLCQRLQFELVEQGETLRERREDVAAQIERQVKYEAYSPGYLMMDMRSLSGDITRHVKYTKDKEGEIQLTLLLLRRYLEEHLNFIVAYLYRADTLQEYMVKRMQVVLQKLNKLHEDLYVEYEADVNYILQQLHQKVAPVQAHKAKLPREWPS
;
A
#
# COMPACT_ATOMS: atom_id res chain seq x y z
N MET A 1 -25.81 -13.91 -10.67
CA MET A 1 -27.17 -14.08 -10.11
C MET A 1 -27.28 -13.20 -8.87
N GLN A 2 -28.29 -12.34 -8.79
CA GLN A 2 -28.50 -11.48 -7.61
C GLN A 2 -29.33 -12.24 -6.56
N LEU A 3 -29.07 -11.99 -5.27
CA LEU A 3 -29.83 -12.57 -4.16
C LEU A 3 -31.14 -11.79 -3.99
N THR A 4 -32.28 -12.39 -4.36
CA THR A 4 -33.61 -11.81 -4.11
C THR A 4 -33.88 -11.71 -2.61
N SER A 5 -34.80 -10.82 -2.21
CA SER A 5 -35.18 -10.65 -0.80
C SER A 5 -35.71 -11.95 -0.20
N GLU A 6 -36.57 -12.64 -0.93
CA GLU A 6 -37.12 -13.96 -0.55
C GLU A 6 -36.01 -15.00 -0.32
N PHE A 7 -34.98 -15.02 -1.17
CA PHE A 7 -33.87 -15.95 -1.02
C PHE A 7 -32.99 -15.62 0.19
N LYS A 8 -32.73 -14.34 0.47
CA LYS A 8 -32.01 -13.91 1.68
C LYS A 8 -32.76 -14.29 2.96
N GLU A 9 -34.09 -14.13 2.96
CA GLU A 9 -34.94 -14.50 4.08
C GLU A 9 -34.92 -16.02 4.31
N ALA A 10 -35.05 -16.82 3.25
CA ALA A 10 -34.93 -18.27 3.32
C ALA A 10 -33.57 -18.73 3.89
N ILE A 11 -32.45 -18.14 3.43
CA ILE A 11 -31.12 -18.40 4.00
C ILE A 11 -31.08 -18.03 5.49
N SER A 12 -31.70 -16.93 5.87
CA SER A 12 -31.73 -16.44 7.26
C SER A 12 -32.55 -17.32 8.20
N GLN A 13 -33.44 -18.16 7.68
CA GLN A 13 -34.22 -19.13 8.46
C GLN A 13 -33.56 -20.51 8.57
N LEU A 14 -32.46 -20.77 7.85
CA LEU A 14 -31.76 -22.06 7.96
C LEU A 14 -31.30 -22.36 9.40
N PRO A 15 -31.28 -23.64 9.82
CA PRO A 15 -30.69 -24.02 11.11
C PRO A 15 -29.22 -23.58 11.23
N HIS A 16 -28.79 -23.22 12.44
CA HIS A 16 -27.41 -22.74 12.68
C HIS A 16 -26.35 -23.69 12.12
N LYS A 17 -26.47 -24.99 12.37
CA LYS A 17 -25.52 -26.01 11.88
C LYS A 17 -25.41 -26.04 10.34
N GLU A 18 -26.51 -25.83 9.64
CA GLU A 18 -26.51 -25.80 8.17
C GLU A 18 -25.92 -24.50 7.62
N LYS A 19 -26.22 -23.37 8.28
CA LYS A 19 -25.58 -22.08 7.98
C LYS A 19 -24.08 -22.15 8.15
N ASP A 20 -23.58 -22.72 9.24
CA ASP A 20 -22.13 -22.83 9.50
C ASP A 20 -21.45 -23.70 8.43
N LYS A 21 -22.04 -24.84 8.09
CA LYS A 21 -21.52 -25.71 7.03
C LYS A 21 -21.47 -24.98 5.67
N LEU A 22 -22.50 -24.19 5.36
CA LEU A 22 -22.53 -23.38 4.15
C LEU A 22 -21.48 -22.28 4.20
N LEU A 23 -21.38 -21.55 5.32
CA LEU A 23 -20.44 -20.46 5.54
C LEU A 23 -19.00 -20.95 5.40
N PHE A 24 -18.61 -22.03 6.07
CA PHE A 24 -17.26 -22.58 5.95
C PHE A 24 -16.91 -23.02 4.52
N ARG A 25 -17.89 -23.51 3.76
CA ARG A 25 -17.69 -23.84 2.34
C ARG A 25 -17.55 -22.59 1.46
N LEU A 26 -18.25 -21.51 1.78
CA LEU A 26 -18.14 -20.24 1.06
C LEU A 26 -16.84 -19.52 1.41
N LEU A 27 -16.44 -19.50 2.68
CA LEU A 27 -15.18 -18.92 3.14
C LEU A 27 -13.98 -19.54 2.43
N LYS A 28 -13.97 -20.87 2.22
CA LYS A 28 -12.92 -21.54 1.44
C LYS A 28 -12.79 -21.03 -0.01
N LYS A 29 -13.82 -20.37 -0.55
CA LYS A 29 -13.80 -19.77 -1.89
C LYS A 29 -13.44 -18.28 -1.88
N ASP A 30 -13.40 -17.66 -0.71
CA ASP A 30 -13.09 -16.25 -0.52
C ASP A 30 -11.94 -16.09 0.50
N PRO A 31 -10.68 -16.22 0.05
CA PRO A 31 -9.53 -16.11 0.93
C PRO A 31 -9.38 -14.70 1.54
N ASP A 32 -9.84 -13.66 0.84
CA ASP A 32 -9.80 -12.29 1.35
C ASP A 32 -10.74 -12.09 2.54
N LEU A 33 -11.95 -12.64 2.46
CA LEU A 33 -12.88 -12.64 3.58
C LEU A 33 -12.35 -13.46 4.75
N CYS A 34 -11.70 -14.61 4.48
CA CYS A 34 -11.02 -15.39 5.51
C CYS A 34 -9.96 -14.57 6.25
N GLN A 35 -9.06 -13.89 5.54
CA GLN A 35 -8.00 -13.10 6.16
C GLN A 35 -8.55 -11.95 7.02
N ARG A 36 -9.64 -11.32 6.58
CA ARG A 36 -10.31 -10.27 7.35
C ARG A 36 -10.96 -10.83 8.62
N LEU A 37 -11.74 -11.91 8.50
CA LEU A 37 -12.40 -12.53 9.66
C LEU A 37 -11.39 -13.14 10.64
N GLN A 38 -10.26 -13.65 10.16
CA GLN A 38 -9.16 -14.09 10.99
C GLN A 38 -8.63 -12.93 11.85
N PHE A 39 -8.37 -11.78 11.23
CA PHE A 39 -7.93 -10.58 11.96
C PHE A 39 -8.98 -10.08 12.96
N GLU A 40 -10.25 -10.01 12.53
CA GLU A 40 -11.35 -9.45 13.33
C GLU A 40 -11.79 -10.38 14.47
N LEU A 41 -11.95 -11.68 14.21
CA LEU A 41 -12.59 -12.63 15.13
C LEU A 41 -11.60 -13.46 15.94
N VAL A 42 -10.43 -13.77 15.39
CA VAL A 42 -9.44 -14.64 16.04
C VAL A 42 -8.33 -13.83 16.68
N GLU A 43 -7.71 -12.92 15.91
CA GLU A 43 -6.61 -12.08 16.39
C GLU A 43 -7.12 -10.86 17.17
N GLN A 44 -8.41 -10.53 17.06
CA GLN A 44 -9.08 -9.42 17.76
C GLN A 44 -8.37 -8.07 17.61
N GLY A 45 -7.65 -7.88 16.49
CA GLY A 45 -6.87 -6.68 16.22
C GLY A 45 -5.53 -6.56 16.96
N GLU A 46 -5.18 -7.51 17.82
CA GLU A 46 -3.96 -7.44 18.65
C GLU A 46 -2.67 -7.54 17.82
N THR A 47 -2.75 -8.19 16.65
CA THR A 47 -1.62 -8.47 15.74
C THR A 47 -1.36 -7.37 14.70
N LEU A 48 -2.01 -6.22 14.83
CA LEU A 48 -1.98 -5.17 13.82
C LEU A 48 -0.54 -4.73 13.51
N ARG A 49 0.26 -4.59 14.57
CA ARG A 49 1.64 -4.12 14.49
C ARG A 49 2.52 -5.17 13.81
N GLU A 50 2.44 -6.43 14.22
CA GLU A 50 3.18 -7.54 13.62
C GLU A 50 2.87 -7.67 12.12
N ARG A 51 1.59 -7.57 11.74
CA ARG A 51 1.19 -7.61 10.31
C ARG A 51 1.78 -6.44 9.52
N ARG A 52 1.86 -5.24 10.10
CA ARG A 52 2.51 -4.08 9.47
C ARG A 52 4.01 -4.33 9.32
N GLU A 53 4.66 -4.84 10.37
CA GLU A 53 6.08 -5.20 10.38
C GLU A 53 6.41 -6.26 9.33
N ASP A 54 5.54 -7.24 9.11
CA ASP A 54 5.72 -8.28 8.08
C ASP A 54 5.78 -7.69 6.66
N VAL A 55 4.88 -6.73 6.36
CA VAL A 55 4.87 -6.04 5.06
C VAL A 55 6.09 -5.14 4.93
N ALA A 56 6.48 -4.43 5.99
CA ALA A 56 7.70 -3.64 6.00
C ALA A 56 8.95 -4.50 5.75
N ALA A 57 9.04 -5.65 6.42
CA ALA A 57 10.14 -6.59 6.25
C ALA A 57 10.16 -7.18 4.82
N GLN A 58 9.01 -7.38 4.20
CA GLN A 58 8.94 -7.78 2.79
C GLN A 58 9.51 -6.71 1.86
N ILE A 59 9.17 -5.43 2.08
CA ILE A 59 9.74 -4.30 1.34
C ILE A 59 11.28 -4.28 1.50
N GLU A 60 11.78 -4.39 2.74
CA GLU A 60 13.22 -4.39 3.03
C GLU A 60 13.98 -5.59 2.47
N ARG A 61 13.32 -6.75 2.34
CA ARG A 61 13.92 -7.90 1.66
C ARG A 61 13.98 -7.67 0.16
N GLN A 62 12.89 -7.18 -0.42
CA GLN A 62 12.73 -7.08 -1.86
C GLN A 62 13.61 -5.98 -2.47
N VAL A 63 13.77 -4.85 -1.78
CA VAL A 63 14.61 -3.74 -2.26
C VAL A 63 16.08 -4.12 -2.42
N LYS A 64 16.57 -5.15 -1.72
CA LYS A 64 17.97 -5.59 -1.78
C LYS A 64 18.34 -6.34 -3.06
N TYR A 65 17.35 -6.74 -3.87
CA TYR A 65 17.63 -7.39 -5.13
C TYR A 65 18.15 -6.39 -6.16
N GLU A 66 19.13 -6.82 -6.97
CA GLU A 66 19.71 -5.94 -7.98
C GLU A 66 18.67 -5.50 -9.02
N ALA A 67 18.67 -4.22 -9.33
CA ALA A 67 17.78 -3.64 -10.31
C ALA A 67 18.14 -4.13 -11.72
N TYR A 68 17.24 -4.85 -12.37
CA TYR A 68 17.42 -5.29 -13.75
C TYR A 68 17.08 -4.18 -14.78
N SER A 69 15.99 -3.45 -14.54
CA SER A 69 15.55 -2.32 -15.38
C SER A 69 14.62 -1.40 -14.59
N PRO A 70 14.43 -0.13 -14.98
CA PRO A 70 13.43 0.74 -14.35
C PRO A 70 12.01 0.16 -14.40
N GLY A 71 11.65 -0.52 -15.48
CA GLY A 71 10.37 -1.21 -15.61
C GLY A 71 10.22 -2.38 -14.64
N TYR A 72 11.31 -3.11 -14.36
CA TYR A 72 11.33 -4.16 -13.34
C TYR A 72 11.10 -3.57 -11.95
N LEU A 73 11.82 -2.50 -11.58
CA LEU A 73 11.61 -1.81 -10.30
C LEU A 73 10.16 -1.34 -10.15
N MET A 74 9.55 -0.82 -11.22
CA MET A 74 8.15 -0.39 -11.18
C MET A 74 7.20 -1.56 -10.90
N MET A 75 7.39 -2.69 -11.58
CA MET A 75 6.55 -3.88 -11.37
C MET A 75 6.71 -4.44 -9.95
N ASP A 76 7.92 -4.40 -9.43
CA ASP A 76 8.25 -4.84 -8.08
C ASP A 76 7.57 -3.96 -7.01
N MET A 77 7.74 -2.65 -7.11
CA MET A 77 7.03 -1.68 -6.26
C MET A 77 5.50 -1.80 -6.38
N ARG A 78 4.99 -2.13 -7.57
CA ARG A 78 3.56 -2.36 -7.81
C ARG A 78 3.07 -3.62 -7.10
N SER A 79 3.87 -4.68 -7.09
CA SER A 79 3.57 -5.92 -6.36
C SER A 79 3.46 -5.63 -4.85
N LEU A 80 4.48 -4.97 -4.29
CA LEU A 80 4.53 -4.58 -2.87
C LEU A 80 3.38 -3.64 -2.48
N SER A 81 2.98 -2.71 -3.37
CA SER A 81 1.78 -1.90 -3.11
C SER A 81 0.49 -2.73 -3.07
N GLY A 82 0.45 -3.88 -3.74
CA GLY A 82 -0.62 -4.86 -3.61
C GLY A 82 -0.65 -5.51 -2.23
N ASP A 83 0.51 -5.80 -1.64
CA ASP A 83 0.64 -6.28 -0.26
C ASP A 83 0.14 -5.23 0.74
N ILE A 84 0.56 -3.96 0.59
CA ILE A 84 0.09 -2.84 1.40
C ILE A 84 -1.45 -2.73 1.31
N THR A 85 -1.99 -2.81 0.09
CA THR A 85 -3.45 -2.73 -0.12
C THR A 85 -4.19 -3.89 0.58
N ARG A 86 -3.62 -5.11 0.54
CA ARG A 86 -4.18 -6.27 1.25
C ARG A 86 -4.15 -6.08 2.76
N HIS A 87 -3.04 -5.60 3.32
CA HIS A 87 -2.93 -5.25 4.75
C HIS A 87 -4.09 -4.35 5.16
N VAL A 88 -4.23 -3.19 4.53
CA VAL A 88 -5.29 -2.21 4.85
C VAL A 88 -6.69 -2.80 4.64
N LYS A 89 -6.87 -3.62 3.60
CA LYS A 89 -8.16 -4.28 3.33
C LYS A 89 -8.60 -5.14 4.52
N TYR A 90 -7.67 -5.89 5.11
CA TYR A 90 -7.94 -6.82 6.20
C TYR A 90 -7.95 -6.14 7.57
N THR A 91 -7.05 -5.17 7.79
CA THR A 91 -6.80 -4.59 9.13
C THR A 91 -7.43 -3.21 9.34
N LYS A 92 -7.85 -2.54 8.26
CA LYS A 92 -8.33 -1.13 8.26
C LYS A 92 -7.28 -0.10 8.70
N ASP A 93 -6.01 -0.48 8.67
CA ASP A 93 -4.88 0.33 9.11
C ASP A 93 -4.50 1.45 8.12
N LYS A 94 -5.25 2.56 8.16
CA LYS A 94 -5.03 3.71 7.27
C LYS A 94 -3.68 4.39 7.50
N GLU A 95 -3.19 4.40 8.74
CA GLU A 95 -1.91 4.99 9.09
C GLU A 95 -0.76 4.11 8.61
N GLY A 96 -0.85 2.79 8.80
CA GLY A 96 0.11 1.84 8.24
C GLY A 96 0.19 1.90 6.72
N GLU A 97 -0.90 2.21 6.02
CA GLU A 97 -0.86 2.46 4.58
C GLU A 97 0.10 3.60 4.20
N ILE A 98 0.04 4.70 4.96
CA ILE A 98 0.89 5.88 4.76
C ILE A 98 2.34 5.50 5.04
N GLN A 99 2.60 4.92 6.21
CA GLN A 99 3.94 4.51 6.65
C GLN A 99 4.58 3.53 5.67
N LEU A 100 3.87 2.47 5.28
CA LEU A 100 4.39 1.46 4.36
C LEU A 100 4.61 2.02 2.94
N THR A 101 3.76 2.95 2.48
CA THR A 101 3.95 3.56 1.16
C THR A 101 5.14 4.52 1.15
N LEU A 102 5.35 5.30 2.22
CA LEU A 102 6.54 6.12 2.39
C LEU A 102 7.80 5.28 2.48
N LEU A 103 7.78 4.21 3.28
CA LEU A 103 8.87 3.24 3.35
C LEU A 103 9.20 2.68 1.97
N LEU A 104 8.20 2.19 1.22
CA LEU A 104 8.39 1.68 -0.14
C LEU A 104 9.08 2.71 -1.06
N LEU A 105 8.60 3.95 -1.10
CA LEU A 105 9.18 4.99 -1.95
C LEU A 105 10.60 5.34 -1.51
N ARG A 106 10.80 5.59 -0.21
CA ARG A 106 12.07 6.00 0.37
C ARG A 106 13.15 4.95 0.15
N ARG A 107 12.86 3.67 0.47
CA ARG A 107 13.86 2.60 0.38
C ARG A 107 14.28 2.31 -1.06
N TYR A 108 13.35 2.31 -2.02
CA TYR A 108 13.71 2.16 -3.44
C TYR A 108 14.51 3.36 -3.96
N LEU A 109 14.20 4.57 -3.51
CA LEU A 109 15.02 5.74 -3.85
C LEU A 109 16.41 5.62 -3.22
N GLU A 110 16.54 5.28 -1.94
CA GLU A 110 17.84 5.13 -1.28
C GLU A 110 18.72 4.05 -1.93
N GLU A 111 18.15 2.87 -2.21
CA GLU A 111 18.91 1.72 -2.71
C GLU A 111 19.22 1.82 -4.20
N HIS A 112 18.28 2.34 -5.01
CA HIS A 112 18.39 2.30 -6.47
C HIS A 112 18.56 3.66 -7.14
N LEU A 113 18.80 4.76 -6.40
CA LEU A 113 18.90 6.11 -6.99
C LEU A 113 19.87 6.17 -8.16
N ASN A 114 21.09 5.66 -7.96
CA ASN A 114 22.15 5.73 -8.96
C ASN A 114 21.75 4.96 -10.23
N PHE A 115 21.14 3.79 -10.06
CA PHE A 115 20.60 3.01 -11.15
C PHE A 115 19.49 3.77 -11.89
N ILE A 116 18.50 4.28 -11.16
CA ILE A 116 17.37 5.03 -11.75
C ILE A 116 17.89 6.23 -12.56
N VAL A 117 18.83 7.00 -12.00
CA VAL A 117 19.44 8.17 -12.64
C VAL A 117 20.21 7.77 -13.90
N ALA A 118 20.98 6.68 -13.86
CA ALA A 118 21.71 6.17 -15.02
C ALA A 118 20.79 5.72 -16.18
N TYR A 119 19.57 5.27 -15.86
CA TYR A 119 18.61 4.73 -16.82
C TYR A 119 17.35 5.59 -17.02
N LEU A 120 17.40 6.91 -16.74
CA LEU A 120 16.25 7.82 -16.85
C LEU A 120 15.58 7.80 -18.23
N TYR A 121 16.36 7.61 -19.30
CA TYR A 121 15.87 7.53 -20.69
C TYR A 121 14.88 6.38 -20.95
N ARG A 122 14.70 5.47 -19.99
CA ARG A 122 13.72 4.36 -20.02
C ARG A 122 12.89 4.26 -18.73
N ALA A 123 12.87 5.31 -17.91
CA ALA A 123 12.25 5.30 -16.59
C ALA A 123 10.85 5.94 -16.53
N ASP A 124 10.26 6.37 -17.65
CA ASP A 124 9.00 7.14 -17.67
C ASP A 124 7.87 6.49 -16.85
N THR A 125 7.69 5.17 -16.98
CA THR A 125 6.64 4.44 -16.24
C THR A 125 6.93 4.34 -14.75
N LEU A 126 8.20 4.20 -14.36
CA LEU A 126 8.63 4.23 -12.96
C LEU A 126 8.46 5.62 -12.35
N GLN A 127 8.87 6.66 -13.08
CA GLN A 127 8.73 8.06 -12.67
C GLN A 127 7.27 8.41 -12.43
N GLU A 128 6.39 8.10 -13.40
CA GLU A 128 4.95 8.30 -13.23
C GLU A 128 4.39 7.54 -12.05
N TYR A 129 4.84 6.30 -11.85
CA TYR A 129 4.40 5.47 -10.74
C TYR A 129 4.75 6.09 -9.39
N MET A 130 6.03 6.46 -9.18
CA MET A 130 6.50 7.06 -7.93
C MET A 130 5.79 8.39 -7.66
N VAL A 131 5.63 9.24 -8.68
CA VAL A 131 4.92 10.53 -8.56
C VAL A 131 3.45 10.31 -8.17
N LYS A 132 2.74 9.39 -8.82
CA LYS A 132 1.34 9.08 -8.50
C LYS A 132 1.19 8.54 -7.07
N ARG A 133 2.12 7.68 -6.62
CA ARG A 133 2.13 7.17 -5.24
C ARG A 133 2.36 8.28 -4.24
N MET A 134 3.31 9.18 -4.52
CA MET A 134 3.57 10.34 -3.66
C MET A 134 2.33 11.25 -3.55
N GLN A 135 1.62 11.52 -4.66
CA GLN A 135 0.38 12.29 -4.64
C GLN A 135 -0.69 11.65 -3.73
N VAL A 136 -0.88 10.33 -3.82
CA VAL A 136 -1.86 9.61 -3.00
C VAL A 136 -1.48 9.70 -1.51
N VAL A 137 -0.20 9.57 -1.17
CA VAL A 137 0.29 9.70 0.21
C VAL A 137 0.03 11.10 0.75
N LEU A 138 0.40 12.15 0.00
CA LEU A 138 0.14 13.54 0.41
C LEU A 138 -1.35 13.82 0.63
N GLN A 139 -2.22 13.29 -0.24
CA GLN A 139 -3.68 13.42 -0.08
C GLN A 139 -4.21 12.76 1.20
N LYS A 140 -3.56 11.70 1.68
CA LYS A 140 -3.91 11.03 2.95
C LYS A 140 -3.32 11.76 4.14
N LEU A 141 -2.06 12.19 4.05
CA LEU A 141 -1.37 12.97 5.07
C LEU A 141 -2.10 14.28 5.38
N ASN A 142 -2.55 15.02 4.35
CA ASN A 142 -3.29 16.27 4.53
C ASN A 142 -4.67 16.10 5.21
N LYS A 143 -5.09 14.86 5.50
CA LYS A 143 -6.31 14.55 6.28
C LYS A 143 -6.00 14.13 7.71
N LEU A 144 -4.73 13.94 8.05
CA LEU A 144 -4.29 13.69 9.42
C LEU A 144 -4.27 14.99 10.21
N HIS A 145 -4.24 14.85 11.53
CA HIS A 145 -4.02 15.98 12.43
C HIS A 145 -2.58 16.48 12.28
N GLU A 146 -2.38 17.81 12.30
CA GLU A 146 -1.08 18.45 12.07
C GLU A 146 0.00 18.01 13.06
N ASP A 147 -0.37 17.70 14.31
CA ASP A 147 0.55 17.18 15.33
C ASP A 147 1.30 15.91 14.91
N LEU A 148 0.72 15.11 14.00
CA LEU A 148 1.34 13.90 13.48
C LEU A 148 2.33 14.18 12.34
N TYR A 149 2.36 15.38 11.77
CA TYR A 149 3.18 15.67 10.59
C TYR A 149 4.68 15.52 10.85
N VAL A 150 5.12 15.82 12.07
CA VAL A 150 6.53 15.69 12.49
C VAL A 150 7.06 14.27 12.28
N GLU A 151 6.19 13.25 12.36
CA GLU A 151 6.57 11.84 12.16
C GLU A 151 6.90 11.53 10.69
N TYR A 152 6.34 12.29 9.75
CA TYR A 152 6.40 12.00 8.31
C TYR A 152 7.27 12.99 7.53
N GLU A 153 7.54 14.16 8.10
CA GLU A 153 8.19 15.29 7.43
C GLU A 153 9.51 14.90 6.76
N ALA A 154 10.37 14.17 7.49
CA ALA A 154 11.68 13.76 6.99
C ALA A 154 11.58 12.84 5.77
N ASP A 155 10.70 11.83 5.82
CA ASP A 155 10.49 10.88 4.71
C ASP A 155 9.89 11.59 3.50
N VAL A 156 8.85 12.39 3.73
CA VAL A 156 8.13 13.10 2.69
C VAL A 156 9.06 14.05 1.95
N ASN A 157 9.80 14.89 2.68
CA ASN A 157 10.70 15.87 2.06
C ASN A 157 11.87 15.20 1.34
N TYR A 158 12.40 14.10 1.88
CA TYR A 158 13.43 13.32 1.18
C TYR A 158 12.92 12.83 -0.19
N ILE A 159 11.72 12.21 -0.21
CA ILE A 159 11.12 11.68 -1.44
C ILE A 159 10.82 12.82 -2.43
N LEU A 160 10.19 13.91 -1.96
CA LEU A 160 9.90 15.08 -2.79
C LEU A 160 11.17 15.66 -3.41
N GLN A 161 12.24 15.78 -2.63
CA GLN A 161 13.52 16.26 -3.12
C GLN A 161 14.07 15.36 -4.24
N GLN A 162 14.12 14.03 -4.04
CA GLN A 162 14.65 13.13 -5.06
C GLN A 162 13.79 13.15 -6.34
N LEU A 163 12.47 13.22 -6.21
CA LEU A 163 11.55 13.30 -7.34
C LEU A 163 11.74 14.60 -8.13
N HIS A 164 11.82 15.76 -7.46
CA HIS A 164 11.97 17.05 -8.12
C HIS A 164 13.37 17.28 -8.72
N GLN A 165 14.42 16.71 -8.13
CA GLN A 165 15.80 17.04 -8.51
C GLN A 165 16.45 16.00 -9.42
N LYS A 166 16.20 14.71 -9.18
CA LYS A 166 17.00 13.64 -9.80
C LYS A 166 16.18 12.66 -10.62
N VAL A 167 14.99 12.31 -10.14
CA VAL A 167 14.25 11.16 -10.68
C VAL A 167 13.18 11.57 -11.67
N ALA A 168 12.33 12.56 -11.36
CA ALA A 168 11.13 12.84 -12.14
C ALA A 168 10.76 14.35 -12.19
N PRO A 169 11.69 15.28 -12.48
CA PRO A 169 11.45 16.73 -12.38
C PRO A 169 10.23 17.18 -13.20
N VAL A 170 10.11 16.69 -14.43
CA VAL A 170 9.02 17.06 -15.35
C VAL A 170 7.68 16.53 -14.85
N GLN A 171 7.63 15.26 -14.44
CA GLN A 171 6.42 14.62 -13.95
C GLN A 171 5.99 15.19 -12.60
N ALA A 172 6.91 15.44 -11.68
CA ALA A 172 6.64 16.07 -10.39
C ALA A 172 6.04 17.47 -10.55
N HIS A 173 6.61 18.29 -11.45
CA HIS A 173 6.06 19.59 -11.81
C HIS A 173 4.65 19.48 -12.44
N LYS A 174 4.47 18.59 -13.43
CA LYS A 174 3.18 18.36 -14.09
C LYS A 174 2.10 17.90 -13.10
N ALA A 175 2.49 17.07 -12.13
CA ALA A 175 1.65 16.56 -11.06
C ALA A 175 1.38 17.59 -9.94
N LYS A 176 2.02 18.77 -9.99
CA LYS A 176 1.94 19.81 -8.97
C LYS A 176 2.31 19.29 -7.57
N LEU A 177 3.31 18.40 -7.50
CA LEU A 177 3.85 18.00 -6.21
C LEU A 177 4.46 19.22 -5.51
N PRO A 178 4.20 19.42 -4.20
CA PRO A 178 4.87 20.47 -3.44
C PRO A 178 6.38 20.21 -3.42
N ARG A 179 7.19 21.25 -3.19
CA ARG A 179 8.64 21.09 -3.06
C ARG A 179 9.06 20.70 -1.65
N GLU A 180 8.26 21.11 -0.66
CA GLU A 180 8.43 20.85 0.76
C GLU A 180 7.05 20.59 1.37
N TRP A 181 7.00 19.82 2.45
CA TRP A 181 5.79 19.49 3.20
C TRP A 181 6.14 19.32 4.69
N PRO A 182 5.31 19.79 5.64
CA PRO A 182 4.04 20.49 5.42
C PRO A 182 4.26 21.90 4.84
N SER A 183 3.33 22.33 3.98
CA SER A 183 3.41 23.55 3.19
C SER A 183 2.39 24.59 3.63
#